data_AF-A0A960PU74-F1
#
_entry.id   AF-A0A960PU74-F1
#
_cell.length_a   1.000
_cell.length_b   1.000
_cell.length_c   1.000
_cell.angle_alpha   90.00
_cell.angle_beta   90.00
_cell.angle_gamma   90.00
#
_symmetry.space_group_name_H-M   'P 1'
#
loop_
_entity.id
_entity.type
_entity.pdbx_description
1 polymer ?
#
loop_
_entity_poly.entity_id
_entity_poly.type
_entity_poly.pdbx_seq_one_letter_code
_entity_poly.pdbx_strand_id
1 'polypeptide(L)'
;VHVERDLWVLMAELATEAENAHKLVDGATRVTPEMVAWLEGTIDDVTGRFEQPTEFVVPGEDVVGAQLDVARTVVRRAERRSMAVASPGSQVLPYLNRLSDLCWTLARWAEGESRPSRSI
;
A
#
# COMPACT_ATOMS: atom_id res chain seq x y z
N VAL A 1 0.78 -13.08 1.26
CA VAL A 1 0.27 -13.58 2.56
C VAL A 1 0.14 -12.51 3.64
N HIS A 2 1.19 -11.78 4.07
CA HIS A 2 1.06 -10.78 5.14
C HIS A 2 0.17 -9.58 4.75
N VAL A 3 0.51 -8.87 3.67
CA VAL A 3 -0.29 -7.74 3.14
C VAL A 3 -1.74 -8.15 2.84
N GLU A 4 -1.96 -9.34 2.27
CA GLU A 4 -3.31 -9.81 1.95
C GLU A 4 -4.15 -10.07 3.20
N ARG A 5 -3.53 -10.55 4.29
CA ARG A 5 -4.19 -10.68 5.59
C ARG A 5 -4.56 -9.30 6.14
N ASP A 6 -3.67 -8.33 6.07
CA ASP A 6 -3.95 -6.97 6.55
C ASP A 6 -5.08 -6.31 5.77
N LEU A 7 -5.16 -6.57 4.45
CA LEU A 7 -6.29 -6.14 3.63
C LEU A 7 -7.60 -6.76 4.12
N TRP A 8 -7.59 -7.99 4.65
CA TRP A 8 -8.77 -8.58 5.29
C TRP A 8 -9.16 -7.86 6.58
N VAL A 9 -8.20 -7.50 7.41
CA VAL A 9 -8.42 -6.69 8.63
C VAL A 9 -9.05 -5.34 8.26
N LEU A 10 -8.49 -4.67 7.24
CA LEU A 10 -8.98 -3.40 6.71
C LEU A 10 -10.41 -3.50 6.18
N MET A 11 -10.72 -4.58 5.45
CA MET A 11 -12.08 -4.83 4.95
C MET A 11 -13.07 -5.02 6.10
N ALA A 12 -12.69 -5.74 7.16
CA ALA A 12 -13.53 -5.91 8.34
C ALA A 12 -13.80 -4.58 9.06
N GLU A 13 -12.79 -3.71 9.18
CA GLU A 13 -12.95 -2.38 9.78
C GLU A 13 -13.92 -1.53 8.97
N LEU A 14 -13.72 -1.42 7.64
CA LEU A 14 -14.56 -0.59 6.77
C LEU A 14 -16.01 -1.09 6.66
N ALA A 15 -16.21 -2.40 6.82
CA ALA A 15 -17.55 -2.99 6.79
C ALA A 15 -18.32 -2.82 8.11
N THR A 16 -17.66 -2.37 9.18
CA THR A 16 -18.29 -2.26 10.51
C THR A 16 -18.89 -0.88 10.69
N GLU A 17 -20.20 -0.83 10.97
CA GLU A 17 -20.89 0.41 11.29
C GLU A 17 -20.36 1.07 12.56
N ALA A 18 -20.42 2.40 12.63
CA ALA A 18 -19.85 3.18 13.73
C ALA A 18 -20.38 2.77 15.12
N GLU A 19 -21.67 2.42 15.22
CA GLU A 19 -22.28 1.91 16.47
C GLU A 19 -21.65 0.59 16.96
N ASN A 20 -21.12 -0.20 16.04
CA ASN A 20 -20.49 -1.50 16.29
C ASN A 20 -18.96 -1.41 16.40
N ALA A 21 -18.37 -0.21 16.33
CA ALA A 21 -16.92 -0.02 16.37
C ALA A 21 -16.25 -0.58 17.63
N HIS A 22 -17.00 -0.71 18.74
CA HIS A 22 -16.56 -1.33 20.00
C HIS A 22 -16.28 -2.83 19.88
N LYS A 23 -16.79 -3.51 18.83
CA LYS A 23 -16.57 -4.93 18.57
C LYS A 23 -15.26 -5.21 17.82
N LEU A 24 -14.62 -4.17 17.29
CA LEU A 24 -13.41 -4.31 16.52
C LEU A 24 -12.21 -4.66 17.42
N VAL A 25 -11.37 -5.57 16.95
CA VAL A 25 -10.17 -6.04 17.64
C VAL A 25 -8.94 -5.65 16.84
N ASP A 26 -8.00 -4.97 17.50
CA ASP A 26 -6.74 -4.50 16.92
C ASP A 26 -5.95 -5.66 16.29
N GLY A 27 -5.55 -5.50 15.03
CA GLY A 27 -4.79 -6.48 14.25
C GLY A 27 -5.57 -7.72 13.78
N ALA A 28 -6.85 -7.83 14.17
CA ALA A 28 -7.75 -8.90 13.72
C ALA A 28 -8.89 -8.35 12.86
N THR A 29 -9.53 -7.26 13.28
CA THR A 29 -10.58 -6.59 12.51
C THR A 29 -10.45 -5.06 12.54
N ARG A 30 -9.45 -4.51 13.22
CA ARG A 30 -9.07 -3.09 13.17
C ARG A 30 -7.61 -2.94 12.72
N VAL A 31 -7.37 -2.05 11.76
CA VAL A 31 -6.04 -1.67 11.31
C VAL A 31 -5.35 -0.86 12.41
N THR A 32 -4.08 -1.18 12.63
CA THR A 32 -3.29 -0.63 13.73
C THR A 32 -2.12 0.21 13.22
N PRO A 33 -1.57 1.13 14.04
CA PRO A 33 -0.35 1.83 13.70
C PRO A 33 0.84 0.89 13.44
N GLU A 34 0.90 -0.25 14.13
CA GLU A 34 1.97 -1.25 13.98
C GLU A 34 1.95 -1.90 12.58
N MET A 35 0.77 -2.11 12.00
CA MET A 35 0.63 -2.59 10.63
C MET A 35 1.15 -1.57 9.62
N VAL A 36 0.94 -0.26 9.88
CA VAL A 36 1.49 0.82 9.06
C VAL A 36 3.01 0.89 9.20
N ALA A 37 3.52 0.83 10.43
CA ALA A 37 4.96 0.82 10.72
C ALA A 37 5.68 -0.37 10.08
N TRP A 38 5.02 -1.52 9.97
CA TRP A 38 5.55 -2.67 9.24
C TRP A 38 5.74 -2.39 7.74
N LEU A 39 4.78 -1.70 7.11
CA LEU A 39 4.92 -1.27 5.71
C LEU A 39 6.08 -0.28 5.55
N GLU A 40 6.20 0.69 6.45
CA GLU A 40 7.30 1.68 6.45
C GLU A 40 8.66 1.00 6.57
N GLY A 41 8.83 0.09 7.55
CA GLY A 41 10.08 -0.66 7.70
C GLY A 41 10.40 -1.55 6.50
N THR A 42 9.38 -2.10 5.84
CA THR A 42 9.57 -2.87 4.61
C THR A 42 9.97 -1.99 3.43
N ILE A 43 9.37 -0.80 3.31
CA ILE A 43 9.76 0.19 2.29
C ILE A 43 11.22 0.58 2.48
N ASP A 44 11.64 0.89 3.71
CA ASP A 44 13.02 1.28 4.02
C ASP A 44 14.01 0.16 3.68
N ASP A 45 13.72 -1.08 4.06
CA ASP A 45 14.54 -2.26 3.75
C ASP A 45 14.69 -2.48 2.24
N VAL A 46 13.59 -2.43 1.47
CA VAL A 46 13.66 -2.64 0.02
C VAL A 46 14.37 -1.46 -0.66
N THR A 47 14.10 -0.24 -0.22
CA THR A 47 14.75 0.98 -0.73
C THR A 47 16.27 0.92 -0.57
N GLY A 48 16.78 0.32 0.51
CA GLY A 48 18.21 0.12 0.72
C GLY A 48 18.89 -0.86 -0.25
N ARG A 49 18.14 -1.55 -1.11
CA ARG A 49 18.65 -2.62 -2.01
C ARG A 49 18.88 -2.18 -3.44
N PHE A 50 18.46 -0.99 -3.84
CA PHE A 50 18.62 -0.48 -5.20
C PHE A 50 18.76 1.05 -5.23
N GLU A 51 19.25 1.58 -6.35
CA GLU A 51 19.31 3.03 -6.54
C GLU A 51 17.94 3.57 -6.93
N GLN A 52 17.41 4.50 -6.13
CA GLN A 52 16.09 5.07 -6.40
C GLN A 52 16.12 6.00 -7.61
N PRO A 53 15.13 5.87 -8.52
CA PRO A 53 14.96 6.80 -9.63
C PRO A 53 14.76 8.23 -9.13
N THR A 54 15.44 9.18 -9.77
CA THR A 54 15.30 10.62 -9.47
C THR A 54 14.25 11.31 -10.34
N GLU A 55 13.66 10.59 -11.29
CA GLU A 55 12.66 11.06 -12.23
C GLU A 55 11.44 10.14 -12.25
N PHE A 56 10.34 10.61 -12.84
CA PHE A 56 9.16 9.77 -13.05
C PHE A 56 9.51 8.59 -13.95
N VAL A 57 9.13 7.39 -13.51
CA VAL A 57 9.41 6.11 -14.19
C VAL A 57 8.19 5.66 -14.98
N VAL A 58 8.44 5.07 -16.15
CA VAL A 58 7.41 4.43 -16.98
C VAL A 58 7.06 3.07 -16.37
N PRO A 59 5.78 2.79 -16.11
CA PRO A 59 5.39 1.53 -15.49
C PRO A 59 5.51 0.35 -16.46
N GLY A 60 5.92 -0.81 -15.94
CA GLY A 60 5.81 -2.09 -16.64
C GLY A 60 7.00 -2.44 -17.52
N GLU A 61 8.20 -2.15 -17.04
CA GLU A 61 9.44 -2.55 -17.72
C GLU A 61 9.64 -4.07 -17.76
N ASP A 62 9.08 -4.78 -16.77
CA ASP A 62 8.95 -6.22 -16.77
C ASP A 62 7.56 -6.67 -16.27
N VAL A 63 7.30 -7.98 -16.33
CA VAL A 63 6.00 -8.58 -15.94
C VAL A 63 5.68 -8.37 -14.45
N VAL A 64 6.68 -8.46 -13.57
CA VAL A 64 6.51 -8.35 -12.12
C VAL A 64 6.25 -6.89 -11.74
N GLY A 65 7.08 -5.97 -12.23
CA GLY A 65 6.92 -4.52 -12.08
C GLY A 65 5.58 -4.04 -12.62
N ALA A 66 5.17 -4.52 -13.81
CA ALA A 66 3.86 -4.20 -14.38
C ALA A 66 2.69 -4.62 -13.46
N GLN A 67 2.74 -5.84 -12.91
CA GLN A 67 1.71 -6.33 -12.00
C GLN A 67 1.67 -5.53 -10.69
N LEU A 68 2.83 -5.15 -10.17
CA LEU A 68 2.95 -4.31 -8.98
C LEU A 68 2.42 -2.88 -9.23
N ASP A 69 2.66 -2.32 -10.42
CA ASP A 69 2.08 -1.05 -10.82
C ASP A 69 0.56 -1.12 -10.98
N VAL A 70 0.02 -2.22 -11.53
CA VAL A 70 -1.42 -2.47 -11.53
C VAL A 70 -1.96 -2.51 -10.09
N ALA A 71 -1.34 -3.30 -9.20
CA ALA A 71 -1.71 -3.38 -7.80
C ALA A 71 -1.70 -1.99 -7.13
N ARG A 72 -0.65 -1.19 -7.36
CA ARG A 72 -0.54 0.19 -6.88
C ARG A 72 -1.73 1.05 -7.31
N THR A 73 -2.13 1.00 -8.58
CA THR A 73 -3.29 1.79 -9.05
C THR A 73 -4.61 1.34 -8.41
N VAL A 74 -4.76 0.03 -8.15
CA VAL A 74 -5.93 -0.53 -7.46
C VAL A 74 -5.95 -0.09 -5.99
N VAL A 75 -4.81 -0.14 -5.29
CA VAL A 75 -4.67 0.34 -3.91
C VAL A 75 -5.01 1.83 -3.81
N ARG A 76 -4.47 2.68 -4.71
CA ARG A 76 -4.82 4.12 -4.72
C ARG A 76 -6.30 4.37 -5.01
N ARG A 77 -6.95 3.50 -5.81
CA ARG A 77 -8.40 3.57 -6.03
C ARG A 77 -9.18 3.16 -4.78
N ALA A 78 -8.71 2.15 -4.04
CA ALA A 78 -9.28 1.77 -2.75
C ALA A 78 -9.10 2.87 -1.69
N GLU A 79 -7.94 3.52 -1.63
CA GLU A 79 -7.66 4.68 -0.77
C GLU A 79 -8.71 5.77 -0.95
N ARG A 80 -8.89 6.23 -2.20
CA ARG A 80 -9.88 7.27 -2.53
C ARG A 80 -11.32 6.88 -2.19
N ARG A 81 -11.69 5.61 -2.37
CA ARG A 81 -13.03 5.11 -2.00
C ARG A 81 -13.22 5.04 -0.49
N SER A 82 -12.15 4.71 0.23
CA SER A 82 -12.16 4.57 1.68
C SER A 82 -12.25 5.93 2.38
N MET A 83 -11.80 7.01 1.75
CA MET A 83 -11.88 8.37 2.32
C MET A 83 -13.29 8.78 2.75
N ALA A 84 -14.33 8.30 2.06
CA ALA A 84 -15.72 8.64 2.36
C ALA A 84 -16.31 7.85 3.54
N VAL A 85 -15.68 6.75 3.95
CA VAL A 85 -16.25 5.80 4.92
C VAL A 85 -15.33 5.49 6.11
N ALA A 86 -14.05 5.84 6.02
CA ALA A 86 -13.09 5.63 7.10
C ALA A 86 -13.45 6.53 8.31
N SER A 87 -13.48 5.92 9.50
CA SER A 87 -13.75 6.66 10.73
C SER A 87 -12.58 7.60 11.09
N PRO A 88 -12.84 8.75 11.74
CA PRO A 88 -11.78 9.61 12.25
C PRO A 88 -10.78 8.84 13.13
N GLY A 89 -9.48 9.01 12.88
CA GLY A 89 -8.40 8.32 13.60
C GLY A 89 -8.12 6.88 13.12
N SER A 90 -8.91 6.35 12.18
CA SER A 90 -8.66 5.05 11.55
C SER A 90 -7.31 5.03 10.84
N GLN A 91 -6.60 3.89 10.93
CA GLN A 91 -5.34 3.65 10.25
C GLN A 91 -5.52 3.09 8.83
N VAL A 92 -6.76 2.93 8.34
CA VAL A 92 -7.06 2.43 6.98
C VAL A 92 -6.45 3.31 5.89
N LEU A 93 -6.62 4.63 5.97
CA LEU A 93 -6.06 5.55 4.96
C LEU A 93 -4.53 5.60 5.01
N PRO A 94 -3.88 5.75 6.18
CA PRO A 94 -2.43 5.59 6.30
C PRO A 94 -1.92 4.27 5.71
N TYR A 95 -2.58 3.15 6.02
CA TYR A 95 -2.20 1.84 5.53
C TYR A 95 -2.27 1.75 4.00
N LEU A 96 -3.39 2.13 3.37
CA LEU A 96 -3.53 2.11 1.91
C LEU A 96 -2.53 3.06 1.22
N ASN A 97 -2.26 4.20 1.84
CA ASN A 97 -1.28 5.16 1.35
C ASN A 97 0.14 4.54 1.32
N ARG A 98 0.61 4.02 2.47
CA ARG A 98 1.92 3.34 2.57
C ARG A 98 1.98 2.07 1.70
N LEU A 99 0.90 1.31 1.59
CA LEU A 99 0.85 0.13 0.73
C LEU A 99 1.04 0.52 -0.75
N SER A 100 0.51 1.67 -1.18
CA SER A 100 0.73 2.13 -2.55
C SER A 100 2.20 2.49 -2.82
N ASP A 101 2.90 2.99 -1.81
CA ASP A 101 4.34 3.25 -1.87
C ASP A 101 5.13 1.94 -1.88
N LEU A 102 4.78 0.97 -1.03
CA LEU A 102 5.42 -0.35 -1.06
C LEU A 102 5.28 -1.03 -2.42
N CYS A 103 4.09 -1.00 -3.05
CA CYS A 103 3.91 -1.53 -4.41
C CYS A 103 4.82 -0.82 -5.42
N TRP A 104 4.99 0.50 -5.29
CA TRP A 104 5.91 1.24 -6.16
C TRP A 104 7.36 0.84 -5.93
N THR A 105 7.82 0.80 -4.66
CA THR A 105 9.19 0.45 -4.30
C THR A 105 9.54 -0.96 -4.75
N LEU A 106 8.64 -1.93 -4.56
CA LEU A 106 8.82 -3.30 -5.05
C LEU A 106 8.88 -3.37 -6.58
N ALA A 107 8.08 -2.57 -7.29
CA ALA A 107 8.11 -2.54 -8.74
C ALA A 107 9.48 -2.06 -9.25
N ARG A 108 10.00 -0.96 -8.69
CA ARG A 108 11.31 -0.43 -9.08
C ARG A 108 12.46 -1.37 -8.71
N TRP A 109 12.37 -2.02 -7.55
CA TRP A 109 13.35 -3.03 -7.16
C TRP A 109 13.34 -4.25 -8.09
N ALA A 110 12.17 -4.70 -8.53
CA ALA A 110 12.04 -5.83 -9.46
C ALA A 110 12.63 -5.52 -10.84
N GLU A 111 12.37 -4.32 -11.36
CA GLU A 111 12.82 -3.88 -12.70
C GLU A 111 14.34 -3.68 -12.76
N GLY A 112 14.99 -3.35 -11.64
CA GLY A 112 16.44 -3.13 -11.54
C GLY A 112 16.88 -1.80 -12.16
N GLU A 113 16.71 -1.64 -13.48
CA GLU A 113 16.97 -0.38 -14.19
C GLU A 113 15.64 0.26 -14.61
N SER A 114 15.35 1.43 -14.03
CA SER A 114 14.12 2.16 -14.32
C SER A 114 14.25 3.01 -15.59
N ARG A 115 13.25 2.97 -16.47
CA ARG A 115 13.19 3.87 -17.63
C ARG A 115 12.55 5.21 -17.27
N PRO A 116 13.28 6.33 -17.41
CA PRO A 116 12.71 7.66 -17.17
C PRO A 116 11.64 8.00 -18.21
N SER A 117 10.56 8.64 -17.78
CA SER A 117 9.48 9.12 -18.64
C SER A 117 9.93 10.09 -19.75
N ARG A 118 11.05 10.79 -19.57
CA ARG A 118 11.64 11.67 -20.60
C ARG A 118 12.33 10.93 -21.74
N SER A 119 12.54 9.62 -21.60
CA SER A 119 13.14 8.77 -22.63
C SER A 119 12.14 8.29 -23.69
N ILE A 120 10.85 8.64 -23.53
CA ILE A 120 9.74 8.34 -24.46
C ILE A 120 9.28 9.63 -25.14
#